data_AF-A0A7K5KJS8-F1
#
_entry.id   AF-A0A7K5KJS8-F1
#
_cell.length_a   1.000
_cell.length_b   1.000
_cell.length_c   1.000
_cell.angle_alpha   90.00
_cell.angle_beta   90.00
_cell.angle_gamma   90.00
#
_symmetry.space_group_name_H-M   'P 1'
#
loop_
_entity.id
_entity.type
_entity.pdbx_description
1 polymer ?
#
loop_
_entity_poly.entity_id
_entity_poly.type
_entity_poly.pdbx_seq_one_letter_code
_entity_poly.pdbx_strand_id
1 'polypeptide(L)'
;RAEPKEEQLSIDLIGKNEVYGDIKHEVNVYVKVFTNSPFLVCMDLALSQEKIIDPKYLWIGPDGKDLEGQRYVNVTETGKLMVMGFRESMSGTYTCTLSHKIIETTTQEETEIVEAYKFMVYAYREADHAYQVFVRFTTTHCKLQTNALFFETLKNILNSTIAHLTCHITESSYKCHSIRTPKHGLQHELFVNFQVDPFAPGWEEVCHKFPHDCEDVTNMRAQQATERIGKFFHQLRYVLEHEAEAVPTIQYVENSFSVTPIDSCRPGFGKNHHTHQNCASCCVVCGPGTYSPNNEVTCWTCAKPRVRMYGAKSCY
;
A
#
# COMPACT_ATOMS: atom_id res chain seq x y z
N ARG A 1 -0.66 -17.98 -38.93
CA ARG A 1 0.65 -17.45 -38.49
C ARG A 1 0.42 -16.94 -37.08
N ALA A 2 0.77 -17.75 -36.09
CA ALA A 2 0.52 -17.45 -34.69
C ALA A 2 1.65 -16.55 -34.17
N GLU A 3 1.29 -15.41 -33.59
CA GLU A 3 2.19 -14.56 -32.81
C GLU A 3 2.47 -15.25 -31.46
N PRO A 4 3.74 -15.42 -31.04
CA PRO A 4 4.03 -16.00 -29.74
C PRO A 4 4.52 -14.95 -28.71
N LYS A 5 3.91 -15.02 -27.53
CA LYS A 5 4.57 -15.11 -26.20
C LYS A 5 5.34 -13.89 -25.63
N GLU A 6 4.76 -12.70 -25.58
CA GLU A 6 5.23 -11.67 -24.63
C GLU A 6 4.47 -11.72 -23.29
N GLU A 7 3.14 -11.87 -23.31
CA GLU A 7 2.33 -11.95 -22.08
C GLU A 7 2.54 -13.25 -21.28
N GLN A 8 3.02 -14.32 -21.90
CA GLN A 8 3.31 -15.57 -21.20
C GLN A 8 4.67 -15.56 -20.47
N LEU A 9 5.62 -14.73 -20.90
CA LEU A 9 6.93 -14.61 -20.25
C LEU A 9 6.83 -13.87 -18.90
N SER A 10 5.97 -12.85 -18.82
CA SER A 10 5.75 -12.09 -17.59
C SER A 10 5.01 -12.89 -16.51
N ILE A 11 4.18 -13.87 -16.92
CA ILE A 11 3.41 -14.73 -16.01
C ILE A 11 4.25 -15.93 -15.50
N ASP A 12 5.17 -16.47 -16.31
CA ASP A 12 6.05 -17.59 -15.90
C ASP A 12 7.18 -17.16 -14.93
N LEU A 13 7.54 -15.87 -14.87
CA LEU A 13 8.50 -15.32 -13.90
C LEU A 13 7.94 -15.21 -12.47
N ILE A 14 6.62 -15.25 -12.29
CA ILE A 14 5.96 -15.26 -10.98
C ILE A 14 6.03 -16.67 -10.33
N GLY A 15 6.39 -17.70 -11.11
CA GLY A 15 6.51 -19.08 -10.65
C GLY A 15 7.76 -19.40 -9.82
N LYS A 16 8.75 -18.50 -9.74
CA LYS A 16 9.95 -18.63 -8.90
C LYS A 16 10.21 -17.28 -8.26
N ASN A 17 10.27 -17.21 -6.94
CA ASN A 17 10.50 -16.00 -6.14
C ASN A 17 11.92 -15.40 -6.35
N GLU A 18 12.27 -15.12 -7.61
CA GLU A 18 13.61 -14.80 -8.11
C GLU A 18 13.54 -13.59 -9.04
N VAL A 19 14.48 -12.66 -8.89
CA VAL A 19 14.61 -11.45 -9.71
C VAL A 19 16.00 -11.44 -10.34
N TYR A 20 16.06 -11.46 -11.66
CA TYR A 20 17.30 -11.45 -12.43
C TYR A 20 17.86 -10.05 -12.59
N GLY A 21 19.18 -9.95 -12.69
CA GLY A 21 19.87 -8.70 -12.97
C GLY A 21 19.74 -8.29 -14.44
N ASP A 22 20.09 -7.03 -14.71
CA ASP A 22 20.25 -6.52 -16.07
C ASP A 22 21.56 -5.70 -16.11
N ILE A 23 22.36 -5.90 -17.15
CA ILE A 23 23.68 -5.25 -17.29
C ILE A 23 23.52 -3.77 -17.70
N LYS A 24 22.43 -3.43 -18.39
CA LYS A 24 22.18 -2.11 -18.95
C LYS A 24 21.43 -1.21 -17.99
N HIS A 25 20.53 -1.77 -17.19
CA HIS A 25 19.60 -1.02 -16.34
C HIS A 25 19.60 -1.52 -14.90
N GLU A 26 19.38 -0.60 -13.96
CA GLU A 26 19.14 -0.93 -12.56
C GLU A 26 17.73 -1.54 -12.40
N VAL A 27 17.63 -2.66 -11.69
CA VAL A 27 16.37 -3.38 -11.48
C VAL A 27 15.73 -2.93 -10.17
N ASN A 28 14.54 -2.33 -10.25
CA ASN A 28 13.76 -1.93 -9.07
C ASN A 28 13.06 -3.14 -8.44
N VAL A 29 13.29 -3.36 -7.15
CA VAL A 29 12.69 -4.43 -6.35
C VAL A 29 11.97 -3.83 -5.16
N TYR A 30 10.74 -4.26 -4.91
CA TYR A 30 9.93 -3.80 -3.78
C TYR A 30 9.78 -4.92 -2.77
N VAL A 31 10.14 -4.66 -1.52
CA VAL A 31 10.08 -5.64 -0.43
C VAL A 31 9.20 -5.13 0.69
N LYS A 32 8.19 -5.91 1.08
CA LYS A 32 7.30 -5.54 2.20
C LYS A 32 8.12 -5.51 3.48
N VAL A 33 7.97 -4.48 4.30
CA VAL A 33 8.72 -4.36 5.56
C VAL A 33 8.49 -5.59 6.43
N PHE A 34 9.54 -6.04 7.12
CA PHE A 34 9.57 -7.21 8.00
C PHE A 34 9.39 -8.57 7.31
N THR A 35 9.43 -8.60 5.98
CA THR A 35 9.44 -9.83 5.19
C THR A 35 10.82 -10.09 4.60
N ASN A 36 11.04 -11.29 4.05
CA ASN A 36 12.26 -11.57 3.29
C ASN A 36 12.11 -11.06 1.86
N SER A 37 13.20 -10.56 1.28
CA SER A 37 13.22 -10.22 -0.14
C SER A 37 13.00 -11.46 -1.01
N PRO A 38 12.57 -11.31 -2.27
CA PRO A 38 12.81 -12.34 -3.27
C PRO A 38 14.32 -12.61 -3.39
N PHE A 39 14.68 -13.74 -3.98
CA PHE A 39 16.08 -14.01 -4.32
C PHE A 39 16.51 -13.10 -5.47
N LEU A 40 17.52 -12.26 -5.23
CA LEU A 40 18.18 -11.50 -6.28
C LEU A 40 19.24 -12.38 -6.92
N VAL A 41 19.15 -12.57 -8.23
CA VAL A 41 20.01 -13.48 -8.99
C VAL A 41 21.12 -12.66 -9.65
N CYS A 42 22.37 -13.01 -9.35
CA CYS A 42 23.56 -12.31 -9.84
C CYS A 42 23.94 -12.69 -11.29
N MET A 43 22.98 -12.56 -12.19
CA MET A 43 23.12 -12.73 -13.64
C MET A 43 21.81 -12.30 -14.29
N ASP A 44 21.85 -12.01 -15.59
CA ASP A 44 20.62 -11.86 -16.36
C ASP A 44 19.95 -13.21 -16.66
N LEU A 45 18.72 -13.14 -17.18
CA LEU A 45 17.95 -14.33 -17.49
C LEU A 45 18.63 -15.19 -18.56
N ALA A 46 19.33 -14.59 -19.53
CA ALA A 46 19.94 -15.32 -20.63
C ALA A 46 21.14 -16.14 -20.15
N LEU A 47 22.07 -15.51 -19.42
CA LEU A 47 23.25 -16.16 -18.85
C LEU A 47 22.85 -17.25 -17.84
N SER A 48 21.72 -17.08 -17.13
CA SER A 48 21.21 -18.10 -16.22
C SER A 48 20.80 -19.42 -16.88
N GLN A 49 20.60 -19.42 -18.20
CA GLN A 49 20.29 -20.62 -18.98
C GLN A 49 21.53 -21.26 -19.60
N GLU A 50 22.71 -20.66 -19.41
CA GLU A 50 23.98 -21.15 -19.93
C GLU A 50 24.80 -21.87 -18.86
N LYS A 51 25.76 -22.69 -19.31
CA LYS A 51 26.72 -23.32 -18.43
C LYS A 51 27.89 -22.36 -18.20
N ILE A 52 27.96 -21.80 -16.99
CA ILE A 52 29.08 -20.99 -16.53
C ILE A 52 30.15 -21.86 -15.84
N ILE A 53 31.42 -21.51 -16.02
CA ILE A 53 32.58 -22.24 -15.47
C ILE A 53 33.20 -21.43 -14.34
N ASP A 54 33.50 -22.09 -13.23
CA ASP A 54 34.13 -21.52 -12.02
C ASP A 54 33.50 -20.18 -11.56
N PRO A 55 32.17 -20.08 -11.39
CA PRO A 55 31.54 -18.81 -11.07
C PRO A 55 31.91 -18.34 -9.65
N LYS A 56 32.17 -17.05 -9.51
CA LYS A 56 32.43 -16.36 -8.25
C LYS A 56 31.50 -15.16 -8.15
N TYR A 57 30.91 -14.98 -6.97
CA TYR A 57 29.92 -13.94 -6.71
C TYR A 57 30.39 -13.05 -5.57
N LEU A 58 30.28 -11.74 -5.76
CA LEU A 58 30.51 -10.75 -4.70
C LEU A 58 29.29 -9.84 -4.60
N TRP A 59 28.71 -9.76 -3.41
CA TRP A 59 27.56 -8.91 -3.13
C TRP A 59 27.93 -7.75 -2.23
N ILE A 60 27.66 -6.53 -2.69
CA ILE A 60 27.86 -5.29 -1.94
C ILE A 60 26.49 -4.67 -1.61
N GLY A 61 26.29 -4.38 -0.33
CA GLY A 61 25.07 -3.76 0.18
C GLY A 61 25.01 -2.25 -0.02
N PRO A 62 23.88 -1.62 0.34
CA PRO A 62 23.66 -0.18 0.15
C PRO A 62 24.57 0.71 1.01
N ASP A 63 25.17 0.17 2.07
CA ASP A 63 26.18 0.86 2.88
C ASP A 63 27.61 0.71 2.34
N GLY A 64 27.77 0.05 1.19
CA GLY A 64 29.05 -0.18 0.52
C GLY A 64 29.88 -1.32 1.10
N LYS A 65 29.30 -2.15 1.98
CA LYS A 65 30.00 -3.28 2.59
C LYS A 65 29.66 -4.61 1.94
N ASP A 66 30.59 -5.55 2.07
CA ASP A 66 30.38 -6.94 1.72
C ASP A 66 29.26 -7.56 2.56
N LEU A 67 28.36 -8.27 1.88
CA LEU A 67 27.22 -8.95 2.47
C LEU A 67 27.54 -10.39 2.88
N GLU A 68 28.66 -10.98 2.43
CA GLU A 68 29.03 -12.33 2.82
C GLU A 68 29.20 -12.45 4.36
N GLY A 69 28.57 -13.46 4.96
CA GLY A 69 28.60 -13.69 6.41
C GLY A 69 27.74 -12.73 7.26
N GLN A 70 27.01 -11.79 6.66
CA GLN A 70 26.09 -10.92 7.41
C GLN A 70 24.86 -11.71 7.89
N ARG A 71 24.47 -11.55 9.16
CA ARG A 71 23.36 -12.32 9.77
C ARG A 71 21.99 -12.04 9.17
N TYR A 72 21.83 -10.93 8.47
CA TYR A 72 20.57 -10.48 7.88
C TYR A 72 20.46 -10.81 6.38
N VAL A 73 21.40 -11.56 5.83
CA VAL A 73 21.34 -12.03 4.44
C VAL A 73 21.57 -13.54 4.36
N ASN A 74 21.08 -14.12 3.28
CA ASN A 74 21.37 -15.49 2.88
C ASN A 74 21.89 -15.45 1.45
N VAL A 75 23.16 -15.81 1.26
CA VAL A 75 23.79 -15.94 -0.06
C VAL A 75 23.93 -17.44 -0.34
N THR A 76 23.26 -17.91 -1.39
CA THR A 76 23.31 -19.32 -1.81
C THR A 76 24.64 -19.63 -2.51
N GLU A 77 25.02 -20.91 -2.57
CA GLU A 77 26.18 -21.38 -3.35
C GLU A 77 26.12 -20.98 -4.84
N THR A 78 24.90 -20.83 -5.39
CA THR A 78 24.69 -20.36 -6.77
C THR A 78 24.68 -18.83 -6.91
N GLY A 79 25.12 -18.09 -5.88
CA GLY A 79 25.26 -16.63 -5.94
C GLY A 79 23.97 -15.82 -5.80
N LYS A 80 22.83 -16.45 -5.47
CA LYS A 80 21.57 -15.74 -5.20
C LYS A 80 21.59 -15.09 -3.81
N LEU A 81 21.09 -13.87 -3.70
CA LEU A 81 20.98 -13.11 -2.45
C LEU A 81 19.53 -13.01 -1.98
N MET A 82 19.26 -13.38 -0.73
CA MET A 82 18.01 -13.03 -0.02
C MET A 82 18.34 -12.16 1.18
N VAL A 83 17.66 -11.04 1.33
CA VAL A 83 17.74 -10.17 2.50
C VAL A 83 16.61 -10.53 3.46
N MET A 84 16.94 -10.84 4.70
CA MET A 84 15.98 -11.33 5.70
C MET A 84 15.45 -10.19 6.56
N GLY A 85 14.14 -10.22 6.87
CA GLY A 85 13.49 -9.27 7.77
C GLY A 85 13.72 -7.81 7.36
N PHE A 86 13.46 -7.52 6.08
CA PHE A 86 13.79 -6.26 5.41
C PHE A 86 13.21 -5.04 6.15
N ARG A 87 14.02 -3.99 6.32
CA ARG A 87 13.62 -2.74 7.00
C ARG A 87 13.84 -1.55 6.11
N GLU A 88 13.26 -0.41 6.48
CA GLU A 88 13.37 0.85 5.77
C GLU A 88 14.83 1.23 5.51
N SER A 89 15.66 1.14 6.54
CA SER A 89 17.08 1.48 6.49
C SER A 89 17.92 0.53 5.63
N MET A 90 17.38 -0.63 5.25
CA MET A 90 18.03 -1.59 4.35
C MET A 90 17.76 -1.27 2.88
N SER A 91 16.92 -0.28 2.59
CA SER A 91 16.66 0.15 1.22
C SER A 91 17.88 0.83 0.61
N GLY A 92 18.03 0.69 -0.71
CA GLY A 92 19.11 1.28 -1.48
C GLY A 92 19.64 0.34 -2.56
N THR A 93 20.79 0.70 -3.12
CA THR A 93 21.42 -0.05 -4.21
C THR A 93 22.22 -1.23 -3.68
N TYR A 94 21.86 -2.43 -4.14
CA TYR A 94 22.62 -3.66 -3.97
C TYR A 94 23.34 -3.97 -5.29
N THR A 95 24.64 -4.21 -5.24
CA THR A 95 25.44 -4.54 -6.42
C THR A 95 25.96 -5.95 -6.30
N CYS A 96 25.84 -6.73 -7.37
CA CYS A 96 26.54 -7.99 -7.48
C CYS A 96 27.60 -7.94 -8.58
N THR A 97 28.73 -8.59 -8.35
CA THR A 97 29.74 -8.86 -9.36
C THR A 97 29.85 -10.36 -9.56
N LEU A 98 29.64 -10.81 -10.79
CA LEU A 98 29.85 -12.18 -11.25
C LEU A 98 31.16 -12.24 -12.02
N SER A 99 32.11 -13.06 -11.55
CA SER A 99 33.25 -13.50 -12.35
C SER A 99 33.06 -14.95 -12.78
N HIS A 100 33.24 -15.26 -14.06
CA HIS A 100 33.22 -16.63 -14.57
C HIS A 100 34.22 -16.80 -15.72
N LYS A 101 34.55 -18.05 -16.06
CA LYS A 101 35.47 -18.36 -17.15
C LYS A 101 34.74 -18.77 -18.43
N ILE A 102 35.36 -18.44 -19.57
CA ILE A 102 35.09 -19.05 -20.87
C ILE A 102 36.35 -19.79 -21.30
N ILE A 103 36.19 -21.04 -21.73
CA ILE A 103 37.28 -21.86 -22.27
C ILE A 103 37.09 -21.97 -23.78
N GLU A 104 38.06 -21.47 -24.53
CA GLU A 104 38.06 -21.66 -25.98
C GLU A 104 38.31 -23.13 -26.32
N THR A 105 37.34 -23.75 -27.00
CA THR A 105 37.36 -25.20 -27.26
C THR A 105 38.54 -25.68 -28.10
N THR A 106 39.11 -24.81 -28.94
CA THR A 106 40.21 -25.14 -29.86
C THR A 106 41.60 -24.93 -29.27
N THR A 107 41.77 -23.89 -28.45
CA THR A 107 43.07 -23.44 -27.91
C THR A 107 43.25 -23.84 -26.44
N GLN A 108 42.16 -24.23 -25.76
CA GLN A 108 42.08 -24.40 -24.31
C GLN A 108 42.46 -23.14 -23.52
N GLU A 109 42.38 -21.97 -24.16
CA GLU A 109 42.65 -20.70 -23.52
C GLU A 109 41.49 -20.34 -22.57
N GLU A 110 41.82 -20.02 -21.32
CA GLU A 110 40.86 -19.61 -20.30
C GLU A 110 40.80 -18.08 -20.23
N THR A 111 39.62 -17.51 -20.52
CA THR A 111 39.36 -16.08 -20.36
C THR A 111 38.42 -15.85 -19.18
N GLU A 112 38.77 -14.95 -18.27
CA GLU A 112 37.89 -14.51 -17.17
C GLU A 112 37.01 -13.35 -17.64
N ILE A 113 35.70 -13.48 -17.44
CA ILE A 113 34.69 -12.46 -17.71
C ILE A 113 34.13 -11.98 -16.38
N VAL A 114 34.02 -10.66 -16.25
CA VAL A 114 33.49 -10.01 -15.05
C VAL A 114 32.34 -9.09 -15.44
N GLU A 115 31.19 -9.32 -14.83
CA GLU A 115 29.97 -8.54 -15.04
C GLU A 115 29.42 -8.02 -13.71
N ALA A 116 28.77 -6.86 -13.75
CA ALA A 116 28.19 -6.24 -12.57
C ALA A 116 26.71 -5.93 -12.80
N TYR A 117 25.88 -6.31 -11.82
CA TYR A 117 24.43 -6.16 -11.83
C TYR A 117 24.00 -5.29 -10.67
N LYS A 118 23.04 -4.38 -10.90
CA LYS A 118 22.56 -3.43 -9.87
C LYS A 118 21.07 -3.60 -9.62
N PHE A 119 20.72 -3.68 -8.35
CA PHE A 119 19.34 -3.78 -7.87
C PHE A 119 19.05 -2.61 -6.95
N MET A 120 18.00 -1.87 -7.25
CA MET A 120 17.49 -0.86 -6.34
C MET A 120 16.36 -1.45 -5.52
N VAL A 121 16.63 -1.71 -4.24
CA VAL A 121 15.67 -2.40 -3.38
C VAL A 121 14.99 -1.37 -2.47
N TYR A 122 13.66 -1.31 -2.53
CA TYR A 122 12.83 -0.40 -1.77
C TYR A 122 11.97 -1.14 -0.75
N ALA A 123 11.98 -0.66 0.49
CA ALA A 123 10.97 -1.04 1.46
C ALA A 123 9.61 -0.43 1.07
N TYR A 124 8.55 -1.23 1.14
CA TYR A 124 7.18 -0.72 0.98
C TYR A 124 6.25 -1.28 2.05
N ARG A 125 5.14 -0.57 2.24
CA ARG A 125 4.00 -0.96 3.07
C ARG A 125 2.73 -0.74 2.27
N GLU A 126 1.68 -1.50 2.56
CA GLU A 126 0.36 -1.16 2.06
C GLU A 126 -0.09 0.17 2.69
N ALA A 127 -0.91 0.93 1.98
CA ALA A 127 -1.50 2.13 2.57
C ALA A 127 -2.48 1.75 3.68
N ASP A 128 -2.46 2.47 4.80
CA ASP A 128 -3.52 2.35 5.80
C ASP A 128 -4.78 3.01 5.21
N HIS A 129 -5.91 2.29 5.20
CA HIS A 129 -7.15 2.74 4.57
C HIS A 129 -8.17 3.25 5.60
N ALA A 130 -8.56 4.52 5.45
CA ALA A 130 -9.82 5.04 5.97
C ALA A 130 -10.81 5.20 4.81
N TYR A 131 -12.11 5.26 5.12
CA TYR A 131 -13.13 5.45 4.09
C TYR A 131 -13.97 6.69 4.36
N GLN A 132 -13.95 7.63 3.43
CA GLN A 132 -14.89 8.74 3.42
C GLN A 132 -16.23 8.27 2.91
N VAL A 133 -17.27 8.44 3.71
CA VAL A 133 -18.65 8.11 3.36
C VAL A 133 -19.44 9.40 3.16
N PHE A 134 -20.28 9.41 2.14
CA PHE A 134 -21.30 10.44 1.93
C PHE A 134 -22.67 9.80 1.83
N VAL A 135 -23.66 10.47 2.41
CA VAL A 135 -25.06 10.03 2.35
C VAL A 135 -25.99 11.24 2.43
N ARG A 136 -27.17 11.15 1.82
CA ARG A 136 -28.15 12.23 1.79
C ARG A 136 -29.49 11.81 2.38
N PHE A 137 -30.14 12.77 3.03
CA PHE A 137 -31.50 12.61 3.57
C PHE A 137 -32.36 13.81 3.20
N THR A 138 -33.66 13.61 2.95
CA THR A 138 -34.62 14.71 2.85
C THR A 138 -35.02 15.17 4.25
N THR A 139 -35.39 16.45 4.39
CA THR A 139 -35.99 17.02 5.60
C THR A 139 -37.04 18.05 5.21
N THR A 140 -37.94 18.39 6.14
CA THR A 140 -38.97 19.41 5.89
C THR A 140 -38.38 20.81 5.85
N HIS A 141 -37.42 21.16 6.73
CA HIS A 141 -36.73 22.44 6.73
C HIS A 141 -35.31 22.35 7.31
N CYS A 142 -34.42 23.23 6.86
CA CYS A 142 -33.04 23.24 7.33
C CYS A 142 -32.81 23.77 8.75
N LYS A 143 -33.70 24.65 9.25
CA LYS A 143 -33.55 25.30 10.56
C LYS A 143 -34.17 24.49 11.72
N LEU A 144 -34.42 23.20 11.53
CA LEU A 144 -35.03 22.35 12.55
C LEU A 144 -33.99 21.79 13.51
N GLN A 145 -34.27 21.92 14.81
CA GLN A 145 -33.44 21.32 15.87
C GLN A 145 -33.40 19.79 15.76
N THR A 146 -34.48 19.17 15.26
CA THR A 146 -34.57 17.72 15.02
C THR A 146 -33.52 17.21 14.03
N ASN A 147 -33.01 18.04 13.11
CA ASN A 147 -31.94 17.63 12.19
C ASN A 147 -30.64 17.32 12.93
N ALA A 148 -30.29 18.12 13.94
CA ALA A 148 -29.10 17.90 14.75
C ALA A 148 -29.24 16.63 15.61
N LEU A 149 -30.41 16.44 16.23
CA LEU A 149 -30.68 15.24 17.02
C LEU A 149 -30.64 13.96 16.16
N PHE A 150 -31.21 14.02 14.95
CA PHE A 150 -31.15 12.92 13.99
C PHE A 150 -29.71 12.57 13.63
N PHE A 151 -28.88 13.57 13.31
CA PHE A 151 -27.48 13.35 12.96
C PHE A 151 -26.69 12.68 14.10
N GLU A 152 -26.85 13.15 15.35
CA GLU A 152 -26.19 12.52 16.50
C GLU A 152 -26.67 11.09 16.74
N THR A 153 -27.97 10.84 16.57
CA THR A 153 -28.54 9.49 16.70
C THR A 153 -28.01 8.55 15.62
N LEU A 154 -27.96 9.02 14.37
CA LEU A 154 -27.38 8.27 13.25
C LEU A 154 -25.92 7.92 13.53
N LYS A 155 -25.11 8.89 13.98
CA LYS A 155 -23.70 8.66 14.34
C LYS A 155 -23.55 7.54 15.37
N ASN A 156 -24.37 7.55 16.42
CA ASN A 156 -24.32 6.54 17.48
C ASN A 156 -24.71 5.14 16.98
N ILE A 157 -25.75 5.05 16.15
CA ILE A 157 -26.19 3.78 15.54
C ILE A 157 -25.09 3.20 14.65
N LEU A 158 -24.51 4.03 13.79
CA LEU A 158 -23.47 3.60 12.87
C LEU A 158 -22.19 3.18 13.61
N ASN A 159 -21.79 3.92 14.65
CA ASN A 159 -20.67 3.53 15.54
C ASN A 159 -20.93 2.17 16.20
N SER A 160 -22.13 1.97 16.76
CA SER A 160 -22.49 0.68 17.38
C SER A 160 -22.47 -0.47 16.38
N THR A 161 -22.84 -0.22 15.11
CA THR A 161 -22.86 -1.20 14.03
C THR A 161 -21.46 -1.76 13.72
N ILE A 162 -20.42 -0.93 13.86
CA ILE A 162 -19.03 -1.28 13.49
C ILE A 162 -18.09 -1.49 14.67
N ALA A 163 -18.52 -1.24 15.90
CA ALA A 163 -17.66 -1.24 17.09
C ALA A 163 -16.86 -2.54 17.29
N HIS A 164 -17.46 -3.71 16.98
CA HIS A 164 -16.80 -5.02 17.10
C HIS A 164 -15.62 -5.21 16.14
N LEU A 165 -15.51 -4.38 15.11
CA LEU A 165 -14.41 -4.40 14.13
C LEU A 165 -13.24 -3.51 14.56
N THR A 166 -13.26 -2.94 15.76
CA THR A 166 -12.31 -1.90 16.23
C THR A 166 -12.24 -0.71 15.26
N CYS A 167 -13.34 -0.42 14.58
CA CYS A 167 -13.49 0.76 13.75
C CYS A 167 -14.43 1.76 14.43
N HIS A 168 -14.30 3.04 14.10
CA HIS A 168 -15.18 4.09 14.58
C HIS A 168 -15.40 5.17 13.53
N ILE A 169 -16.37 6.03 13.82
CA ILE A 169 -16.73 7.15 12.97
C ILE A 169 -16.01 8.41 13.45
N THR A 170 -15.25 9.01 12.55
CA THR A 170 -14.50 10.26 12.74
C THR A 170 -14.94 11.29 11.72
N GLU A 171 -14.47 12.53 11.90
CA GLU A 171 -14.67 13.66 10.96
C GLU A 171 -16.13 13.82 10.48
N SER A 172 -17.09 13.48 11.33
CA SER A 172 -18.50 13.44 10.96
C SER A 172 -19.08 14.85 10.95
N SER A 173 -19.77 15.22 9.87
CA SER A 173 -20.50 16.49 9.78
C SER A 173 -21.75 16.37 8.90
N TYR A 174 -22.65 17.35 9.05
CA TYR A 174 -23.78 17.50 8.12
C TYR A 174 -23.98 18.96 7.74
N LYS A 175 -24.46 19.19 6.52
CA LYS A 175 -24.94 20.49 6.04
C LYS A 175 -26.32 20.34 5.43
N CYS A 176 -27.21 21.31 5.66
CA CYS A 176 -28.53 21.31 5.05
C CYS A 176 -28.59 22.33 3.91
N HIS A 177 -29.15 21.92 2.78
CA HIS A 177 -29.33 22.77 1.60
C HIS A 177 -30.75 22.67 1.06
N SER A 178 -31.28 23.81 0.61
CA SER A 178 -32.52 23.86 -0.18
C SER A 178 -32.17 23.63 -1.64
N ILE A 179 -32.69 22.56 -2.23
CA ILE A 179 -32.47 22.18 -3.61
C ILE A 179 -33.76 22.32 -4.41
N ARG A 180 -33.66 22.75 -5.66
CA ARG A 180 -34.80 22.78 -6.59
C ARG A 180 -34.64 21.62 -7.55
N THR A 181 -35.55 20.66 -7.49
CA THR A 181 -35.59 19.55 -8.46
C THR A 181 -36.63 19.83 -9.55
N PRO A 182 -36.39 19.43 -10.81
CA PRO A 182 -37.33 19.66 -11.90
C PRO A 182 -38.71 19.03 -11.67
N LYS A 183 -38.77 17.88 -10.98
CA LYS A 183 -40.00 17.10 -10.77
C LYS A 183 -40.72 17.38 -9.45
N HIS A 184 -40.01 17.76 -8.39
CA HIS A 184 -40.58 17.84 -7.03
C HIS A 184 -40.48 19.23 -6.40
N GLY A 185 -40.11 20.26 -7.19
CA GLY A 185 -40.06 21.64 -6.71
C GLY A 185 -38.91 21.87 -5.72
N LEU A 186 -39.16 22.75 -4.73
CA LEU A 186 -38.18 23.07 -3.70
C LEU A 186 -38.21 21.99 -2.60
N GLN A 187 -37.07 21.38 -2.33
CA GLN A 187 -36.87 20.37 -1.30
C GLN A 187 -35.69 20.77 -0.41
N HIS A 188 -35.61 20.21 0.80
CA HIS A 188 -34.46 20.40 1.68
C HIS A 188 -33.75 19.06 1.90
N GLU A 189 -32.44 19.03 1.72
CA GLU A 189 -31.62 17.83 1.89
C GLU A 189 -30.50 18.07 2.91
N LEU A 190 -30.26 17.06 3.75
CA LEU A 190 -29.10 16.93 4.63
C LEU A 190 -28.01 16.16 3.89
N PHE A 191 -26.87 16.81 3.72
CA PHE A 191 -25.65 16.24 3.16
C PHE A 191 -24.76 15.82 4.33
N VAL A 192 -24.76 14.53 4.61
CA VAL A 192 -24.01 13.93 5.71
C VAL A 192 -22.73 13.33 5.16
N ASN A 193 -21.62 13.60 5.85
CA ASN A 193 -20.33 13.01 5.55
C ASN A 193 -19.66 12.58 6.85
N PHE A 194 -18.89 11.50 6.79
CA PHE A 194 -18.10 11.00 7.91
C PHE A 194 -17.03 10.05 7.41
N GLN A 195 -16.02 9.78 8.23
CA GLN A 195 -14.97 8.81 7.96
C GLN A 195 -15.16 7.56 8.79
N VAL A 196 -14.89 6.41 8.18
CA VAL A 196 -14.74 5.13 8.86
C VAL A 196 -13.25 4.90 9.06
N ASP A 197 -12.83 4.98 10.32
CA ASP A 197 -11.43 4.91 10.74
C ASP A 197 -11.16 3.58 11.47
N PRO A 198 -10.13 2.80 11.08
CA PRO A 198 -9.84 1.50 11.66
C PRO A 198 -9.09 1.52 13.01
N PHE A 199 -8.77 2.69 13.54
CA PHE A 199 -7.95 2.89 14.73
C PHE A 199 -8.79 3.29 15.96
N ALA A 200 -9.94 2.62 16.15
CA ALA A 200 -10.74 2.81 17.38
C ALA A 200 -10.06 2.17 18.59
N PRO A 201 -10.34 2.61 19.84
CA PRO A 201 -9.73 2.03 21.03
C PRO A 201 -9.75 0.49 21.06
N GLY A 202 -8.58 -0.12 21.29
CA GLY A 202 -8.40 -1.58 21.27
C GLY A 202 -7.93 -2.15 19.93
N TRP A 203 -7.73 -1.32 18.90
CA TRP A 203 -7.13 -1.75 17.63
C TRP A 203 -5.70 -2.27 17.82
N GLU A 204 -4.93 -1.74 18.78
CA GLU A 204 -3.55 -2.14 19.05
C GLU A 204 -3.45 -3.61 19.49
N GLU A 205 -4.41 -4.11 20.27
CA GLU A 205 -4.45 -5.51 20.72
C GLU A 205 -4.60 -6.49 19.56
N VAL A 206 -5.24 -6.05 18.47
CA VAL A 206 -5.35 -6.81 17.22
C VAL A 206 -3.98 -6.95 16.57
N CYS A 207 -3.18 -5.88 16.62
CA CYS A 207 -1.84 -5.82 16.06
C CYS A 207 -0.82 -6.58 16.91
N HIS A 208 -0.98 -6.66 18.24
CA HIS A 208 -0.05 -7.38 19.13
C HIS A 208 0.09 -8.89 18.83
N LYS A 209 -0.86 -9.48 18.09
CA LYS A 209 -0.77 -10.88 17.62
C LYS A 209 0.22 -11.06 16.47
N PHE A 210 0.64 -9.98 15.82
CA PHE A 210 1.55 -10.01 14.69
C PHE A 210 2.83 -9.26 15.07
N PRO A 211 4.01 -9.86 14.83
CA PRO A 211 5.24 -9.32 15.40
C PRO A 211 5.59 -7.94 14.85
N HIS A 212 5.22 -7.59 13.59
CA HIS A 212 5.70 -6.34 13.01
C HIS A 212 4.78 -5.60 12.00
N ASP A 213 3.77 -6.23 11.40
CA ASP A 213 2.82 -5.53 10.53
C ASP A 213 1.36 -6.00 10.75
N CYS A 214 0.44 -5.04 10.76
CA CYS A 214 -0.99 -5.29 10.99
C CYS A 214 -1.91 -4.54 10.02
N GLU A 215 -1.34 -3.83 9.05
CA GLU A 215 -2.10 -3.07 8.05
C GLU A 215 -3.12 -3.92 7.30
N ASP A 216 -2.76 -5.17 6.96
CA ASP A 216 -3.65 -6.11 6.27
C ASP A 216 -4.92 -6.37 7.09
N VAL A 217 -4.78 -6.47 8.42
CA VAL A 217 -5.91 -6.74 9.33
C VAL A 217 -6.74 -5.48 9.57
N THR A 218 -6.11 -4.33 9.77
CA THR A 218 -6.82 -3.06 9.97
C THR A 218 -7.57 -2.64 8.71
N ASN A 219 -6.95 -2.80 7.53
CA ASN A 219 -7.57 -2.50 6.23
C ASN A 219 -8.76 -3.43 5.95
N MET A 220 -8.61 -4.73 6.20
CA MET A 220 -9.73 -5.67 6.07
C MET A 220 -10.90 -5.29 6.98
N ARG A 221 -10.63 -4.87 8.23
CA ARG A 221 -11.67 -4.43 9.17
C ARG A 221 -12.34 -3.14 8.71
N ALA A 222 -11.57 -2.16 8.21
CA ALA A 222 -12.11 -0.92 7.65
C ALA A 222 -13.06 -1.19 6.48
N GLN A 223 -12.67 -2.10 5.57
CA GLN A 223 -13.51 -2.53 4.47
C GLN A 223 -14.80 -3.20 4.98
N GLN A 224 -14.69 -4.14 5.92
CA GLN A 224 -15.85 -4.80 6.52
C GLN A 224 -16.79 -3.81 7.22
N ALA A 225 -16.26 -2.83 7.94
CA ALA A 225 -17.04 -1.80 8.61
C ALA A 225 -17.84 -0.97 7.59
N THR A 226 -17.20 -0.61 6.49
CA THR A 226 -17.82 0.12 5.39
C THR A 226 -18.92 -0.69 4.69
N GLU A 227 -18.69 -1.99 4.46
CA GLU A 227 -19.72 -2.90 3.92
C GLU A 227 -20.91 -3.05 4.87
N ARG A 228 -20.69 -3.09 6.19
CA ARG A 228 -21.76 -3.14 7.21
C ARG A 228 -22.60 -1.87 7.21
N ILE A 229 -21.96 -0.71 7.09
CA ILE A 229 -22.65 0.58 6.97
C ILE A 229 -23.46 0.64 5.66
N GLY A 230 -22.91 0.15 4.55
CA GLY A 230 -23.64 0.05 3.29
C GLY A 230 -24.89 -0.81 3.42
N LYS A 231 -24.78 -1.98 4.08
CA LYS A 231 -25.92 -2.85 4.40
C LYS A 231 -26.95 -2.15 5.30
N PHE A 232 -26.51 -1.38 6.29
CA PHE A 232 -27.41 -0.59 7.14
C PHE A 232 -28.26 0.37 6.31
N PHE A 233 -27.67 1.15 5.40
CA PHE A 233 -28.44 2.08 4.57
C PHE A 233 -29.35 1.37 3.57
N HIS A 234 -28.91 0.24 3.03
CA HIS A 234 -29.76 -0.61 2.19
C HIS A 234 -30.97 -1.15 2.95
N GLN A 235 -30.80 -1.59 4.20
CA GLN A 235 -31.89 -2.07 5.04
C GLN A 235 -32.81 -0.95 5.51
N LEU A 236 -32.25 0.22 5.85
CA LEU A 236 -33.02 1.40 6.23
C LEU A 236 -34.04 1.77 5.14
N ARG A 237 -33.64 1.69 3.87
CA ARG A 237 -34.57 1.84 2.75
C ARG A 237 -35.73 0.86 2.82
N TYR A 238 -35.44 -0.44 2.95
CA TYR A 238 -36.46 -1.49 2.94
C TYR A 238 -37.53 -1.26 4.03
N VAL A 239 -37.07 -0.97 5.25
CA VAL A 239 -37.95 -0.70 6.41
C VAL A 239 -38.81 0.54 6.18
N LEU A 240 -38.22 1.62 5.66
CA LEU A 240 -38.95 2.86 5.38
C LEU A 240 -40.00 2.72 4.28
N GLU A 241 -39.78 1.86 3.28
CA GLU A 241 -40.71 1.64 2.16
C GLU A 241 -41.84 0.66 2.51
N HIS A 242 -41.58 -0.35 3.36
CA HIS A 242 -42.50 -1.50 3.52
C HIS A 242 -43.06 -1.69 4.93
N GLU A 243 -42.38 -1.21 5.97
CA GLU A 243 -42.71 -1.52 7.37
C GLU A 243 -43.08 -0.28 8.20
N ALA A 244 -42.78 0.92 7.71
CA ALA A 244 -43.08 2.15 8.44
C ALA A 244 -44.58 2.48 8.40
N GLU A 245 -45.24 2.43 9.56
CA GLU A 245 -46.67 2.81 9.71
C GLU A 245 -46.95 4.27 9.34
N ALA A 246 -45.95 5.14 9.51
CA ALA A 246 -46.00 6.54 9.14
C ALA A 246 -44.72 6.97 8.43
N VAL A 247 -44.89 7.84 7.43
CA VAL A 247 -43.77 8.41 6.66
C VAL A 247 -42.93 9.29 7.57
N PRO A 248 -41.64 8.99 7.80
CA PRO A 248 -40.81 9.80 8.69
C PRO A 248 -40.51 11.17 8.08
N THR A 249 -40.31 12.15 8.97
CA THR A 249 -39.98 13.54 8.63
C THR A 249 -38.63 13.67 7.91
N ILE A 250 -37.69 12.76 8.19
CA ILE A 250 -36.36 12.70 7.57
C ILE A 250 -36.26 11.36 6.86
N GLN A 251 -36.00 11.37 5.55
CA GLN A 251 -35.99 10.14 4.74
C GLN A 251 -34.67 9.98 4.01
N TYR A 252 -34.22 8.73 3.88
CA TYR A 252 -33.03 8.42 3.10
C TYR A 252 -33.24 8.74 1.62
N VAL A 253 -32.26 9.42 0.99
CA VAL A 253 -32.26 9.65 -0.46
C VAL A 253 -31.65 8.45 -1.16
N GLU A 254 -32.40 7.83 -2.06
CA GLU A 254 -31.96 6.64 -2.78
C GLU A 254 -30.66 6.87 -3.55
N ASN A 255 -29.78 5.86 -3.56
CA ASN A 255 -28.49 5.88 -4.26
C ASN A 255 -27.57 7.04 -3.85
N SER A 256 -27.79 7.61 -2.65
CA SER A 256 -26.94 8.68 -2.13
C SER A 256 -25.72 8.18 -1.34
N PHE A 257 -25.70 6.90 -0.97
CA PHE A 257 -24.56 6.29 -0.28
C PHE A 257 -23.39 6.17 -1.25
N SER A 258 -22.31 6.89 -0.97
CA SER A 258 -21.04 6.77 -1.69
C SER A 258 -19.89 6.62 -0.72
N VAL A 259 -18.85 5.93 -1.19
CA VAL A 259 -17.65 5.60 -0.42
C VAL A 259 -16.44 5.92 -1.27
N THR A 260 -15.49 6.65 -0.69
CA THR A 260 -14.20 6.94 -1.32
C THR A 260 -13.08 6.54 -0.35
N PRO A 261 -12.10 5.71 -0.76
CA PRO A 261 -10.97 5.39 0.08
C PRO A 261 -10.08 6.62 0.28
N ILE A 262 -9.53 6.74 1.49
CA ILE A 262 -8.49 7.69 1.85
C ILE A 262 -7.28 6.86 2.27
N ASP A 263 -6.19 7.03 1.52
CA ASP A 263 -4.94 6.36 1.81
C ASP A 263 -4.08 7.21 2.74
N SER A 264 -3.47 6.53 3.71
CA SER A 264 -2.49 7.10 4.62
C SER A 264 -1.20 6.28 4.58
N CYS A 265 -0.06 6.95 4.65
CA CYS A 265 1.24 6.31 4.75
C CYS A 265 1.86 6.60 6.12
N ARG A 266 2.40 5.58 6.78
CA ARG A 266 3.08 5.79 8.06
C ARG A 266 4.33 6.68 7.89
N PRO A 267 4.75 7.39 8.95
CA PRO A 267 5.91 8.27 8.89
C PRO A 267 7.16 7.57 8.34
N GLY A 268 7.84 8.23 7.41
CA GLY A 268 8.97 7.69 6.65
C GLY A 268 8.60 7.06 5.30
N PHE A 269 7.31 6.97 4.96
CA PHE A 269 6.83 6.46 3.68
C PHE A 269 5.96 7.49 2.94
N GLY A 270 5.81 7.29 1.64
CA GLY A 270 4.91 8.07 0.80
C GLY A 270 4.56 7.34 -0.50
N LYS A 271 3.57 7.88 -1.22
CA LYS A 271 3.10 7.37 -2.51
C LYS A 271 3.68 8.23 -3.63
N ASN A 272 4.21 7.58 -4.66
CA ASN A 272 4.59 8.26 -5.89
C ASN A 272 4.36 7.35 -7.10
N HIS A 273 3.26 7.60 -7.80
CA HIS A 273 2.86 6.81 -8.96
C HIS A 273 3.83 6.90 -10.14
N HIS A 274 4.58 8.01 -10.25
CA HIS A 274 5.49 8.23 -11.37
C HIS A 274 6.79 7.44 -11.20
N THR A 275 7.35 7.42 -9.98
CA THR A 275 8.60 6.73 -9.68
C THR A 275 8.40 5.25 -9.35
N HIS A 276 7.25 4.89 -8.78
CA HIS A 276 6.96 3.53 -8.32
C HIS A 276 5.75 2.93 -9.05
N GLN A 277 5.84 2.85 -10.38
CA GLN A 277 4.75 2.33 -11.23
C GLN A 277 4.32 0.90 -10.84
N ASN A 278 5.27 0.04 -10.45
CA ASN A 278 5.01 -1.34 -10.03
C ASN A 278 4.40 -1.45 -8.61
N CYS A 279 4.29 -0.35 -7.87
CA CYS A 279 3.70 -0.30 -6.52
C CYS A 279 2.87 0.99 -6.34
N ALA A 280 2.07 1.33 -7.35
CA ALA A 280 1.30 2.56 -7.44
C ALA A 280 0.41 2.87 -6.22
N SER A 281 -0.18 1.83 -5.62
CA SER A 281 -1.06 1.92 -4.44
C SER A 281 -0.29 1.88 -3.12
N CYS A 282 1.00 1.53 -3.15
CA CYS A 282 1.80 1.29 -1.95
C CYS A 282 2.40 2.57 -1.38
N CYS A 283 2.66 2.53 -0.08
CA CYS A 283 3.53 3.49 0.60
C CYS A 283 4.97 2.99 0.48
N VAL A 284 5.77 3.63 -0.38
CA VAL A 284 7.18 3.31 -0.58
C VAL A 284 8.03 4.20 0.34
N VAL A 285 9.13 3.65 0.84
CA VAL A 285 10.03 4.35 1.76
C VAL A 285 10.56 5.66 1.14
N CYS A 286 10.55 6.74 1.91
CA CYS A 286 11.11 8.01 1.47
C CYS A 286 12.63 7.88 1.28
N GLY A 287 13.13 8.33 0.12
CA GLY A 287 14.54 8.25 -0.23
C GLY A 287 15.42 9.27 0.52
N PRO A 288 16.75 9.12 0.44
CA PRO A 288 17.71 10.08 0.98
C PRO A 288 17.40 11.52 0.52
N GLY A 289 17.55 12.48 1.43
CA GLY A 289 17.20 13.88 1.19
C GLY A 289 15.69 14.18 1.25
N THR A 290 14.84 13.20 1.52
CA THR A 290 13.39 13.38 1.74
C THR A 290 12.96 12.82 3.09
N TYR A 291 11.78 13.22 3.56
CA TYR A 291 11.21 12.76 4.83
C TYR A 291 9.68 12.77 4.80
N SER A 292 9.05 11.97 5.66
CA SER A 292 7.61 12.00 5.90
C SER A 292 7.35 12.00 7.41
N PRO A 293 6.87 13.12 8.00
CA PRO A 293 6.77 13.26 9.45
C PRO A 293 5.51 12.66 10.06
N ASN A 294 4.47 12.48 9.26
CA ASN A 294 3.13 12.16 9.71
C ASN A 294 2.49 11.12 8.76
N ASN A 295 1.17 11.00 8.86
CA ASN A 295 0.37 10.01 8.15
C ASN A 295 -0.03 10.44 6.72
N GLU A 296 0.56 11.52 6.20
CA GLU A 296 0.36 11.97 4.83
C GLU A 296 1.05 11.04 3.82
N VAL A 297 0.60 11.10 2.57
CA VAL A 297 1.13 10.26 1.48
C VAL A 297 2.36 10.86 0.79
N THR A 298 2.91 11.97 1.27
CA THR A 298 3.94 12.73 0.55
C THR A 298 5.30 12.62 1.24
N CYS A 299 6.33 12.24 0.47
CA CYS A 299 7.72 12.42 0.89
C CYS A 299 8.16 13.85 0.55
N TRP A 300 8.40 14.65 1.58
CA TRP A 300 8.82 16.04 1.48
C TRP A 300 10.33 16.17 1.30
N THR A 301 10.80 17.10 0.47
CA THR A 301 12.23 17.35 0.28
C THR A 301 12.82 18.14 1.44
N CYS A 302 13.98 17.70 1.95
CA CYS A 302 14.73 18.44 2.95
C CYS A 302 15.41 19.68 2.35
N ALA A 303 15.27 20.84 3.03
CA ALA A 303 15.94 22.08 2.62
C ALA A 303 17.47 21.96 2.61
N LYS A 304 18.03 21.11 3.47
CA LYS A 304 19.44 20.70 3.44
C LYS A 304 19.49 19.17 3.35
N PRO A 305 20.04 18.57 2.29
CA PRO A 305 20.04 17.13 2.08
C PRO A 305 21.13 16.44 2.91
N ARG A 306 21.07 16.60 4.25
CA ARG A 306 21.96 15.91 5.19
C ARG A 306 21.45 14.51 5.54
N VAL A 307 20.16 14.28 5.37
CA VAL A 307 19.52 12.96 5.54
C VAL A 307 20.03 12.03 4.45
N ARG A 308 20.86 11.05 4.84
CA ARG A 308 21.42 10.04 3.93
C ARG A 308 20.71 8.70 3.99
N MET A 309 19.76 8.54 4.91
CA MET A 309 19.06 7.28 5.14
C MET A 309 17.68 7.29 4.48
N TYR A 310 17.23 6.10 4.12
CA TYR A 310 15.85 5.83 3.76
C TYR A 310 14.93 5.86 4.99
N GLY A 311 13.69 6.30 4.80
CA GLY A 311 12.65 6.23 5.84
C GLY A 311 12.74 7.34 6.88
N ALA A 312 13.37 8.47 6.55
CA ALA A 312 13.50 9.57 7.49
C ALA A 312 12.14 10.19 7.83
N LYS A 313 11.93 10.49 9.12
CA LYS A 313 10.71 11.13 9.64
C LYS A 313 10.87 12.63 9.84
N SER A 314 12.08 13.15 9.61
CA SER A 314 12.46 14.53 9.88
C SER A 314 13.78 14.87 9.18
N CYS A 315 13.98 16.14 8.85
CA CYS A 315 15.25 16.66 8.34
C CYS A 315 16.10 17.26 9.48
N TYR A 316 16.80 16.42 10.24
CA TYR A 316 17.81 16.88 11.20
C TYR A 316 19.22 16.72 10.60
#